data_AF-W9PEY8-F1
#
_entry.id   AF-W9PEY8-F1
#
_cell.length_a   1.000
_cell.length_b   1.000
_cell.length_c   1.000
_cell.angle_alpha   90.00
_cell.angle_beta   90.00
_cell.angle_gamma   90.00
#
_symmetry.space_group_name_H-M   'P 1'
#
loop_
_entity.id
_entity.type
_entity.pdbx_description
1 polymer ?
#
loop_
_entity_poly.entity_id
_entity_poly.type
_entity_poly.pdbx_seq_one_letter_code
_entity_poly.pdbx_strand_id
1 'polypeptide(L)'
;MEVLGAVASSIAVVQALAAGKHAVSLFREIPDIQKDFDYLMKELNMIKSMAQAVSRMAPTALEQDLINTAARNMNEITTELEALLRICSRESGPEGNKMNKARKRKWLVEKSDIKKLQQRMSQAKETLHFALNSSRVSNDIQWVYHT
;
A
#
# COMPACT_ATOMS: atom_id res chain seq x y z
N MET A 1 -3.39 -10.04 13.94
CA MET A 1 -2.05 -9.97 13.27
C MET A 1 -2.17 -9.90 11.75
N GLU A 2 -3.32 -9.52 11.19
CA GLU A 2 -3.57 -9.55 9.73
C GLU A 2 -3.01 -8.33 9.00
N VAL A 3 -3.13 -7.13 9.59
CA VAL A 3 -2.62 -5.90 8.97
C VAL A 3 -1.10 -5.92 8.77
N LEU A 4 -0.33 -6.46 9.73
CA LEU A 4 1.13 -6.58 9.61
C LEU A 4 1.53 -7.53 8.48
N GLY A 5 0.80 -8.64 8.33
CA GLY A 5 1.00 -9.59 7.22
C GLY A 5 0.74 -8.93 5.87
N ALA A 6 -0.40 -8.24 5.73
CA ALA A 6 -0.77 -7.54 4.51
C ALA A 6 0.25 -6.46 4.11
N VAL A 7 0.74 -5.68 5.07
CA VAL A 7 1.76 -4.65 4.84
C VAL A 7 3.09 -5.26 4.43
N ALA A 8 3.53 -6.35 5.09
CA ALA A 8 4.76 -7.04 4.72
C ALA A 8 4.69 -7.60 3.29
N SER A 9 3.56 -8.21 2.90
CA SER A 9 3.33 -8.69 1.54
C SER A 9 3.39 -7.55 0.51
N SER A 10 2.71 -6.42 0.77
CA SER A 10 2.78 -5.25 -0.10
C SER A 10 4.22 -4.75 -0.30
N ILE A 11 5.03 -4.68 0.77
CA ILE A 11 6.44 -4.28 0.69
C ILE A 11 7.23 -5.25 -0.18
N ALA A 12 7.07 -6.55 0.03
CA ALA A 12 7.77 -7.57 -0.75
C ALA A 12 7.45 -7.45 -2.26
N VAL A 13 6.19 -7.18 -2.61
CA VAL A 13 5.78 -7.01 -4.00
C VAL A 13 6.38 -5.74 -4.63
N VAL A 14 6.39 -4.61 -3.90
CA VAL A 14 7.05 -3.38 -4.37
C VAL A 14 8.56 -3.58 -4.55
N GLN A 15 9.22 -4.29 -3.62
CA GLN A 15 10.64 -4.64 -3.75
C GLN A 15 10.90 -5.52 -4.98
N ALA A 16 10.05 -6.52 -5.24
CA ALA A 16 10.16 -7.37 -6.41
C ALA A 16 9.97 -6.57 -7.71
N LEU A 17 9.04 -5.61 -7.74
CA LEU A 17 8.87 -4.67 -8.85
C LEU A 17 10.12 -3.80 -9.07
N ALA A 18 10.73 -3.28 -7.98
CA ALA A 18 11.95 -2.49 -8.06
C ALA A 18 13.19 -3.28 -8.54
N ALA A 19 13.26 -4.58 -8.23
CA ALA A 19 14.38 -5.45 -8.61
C ALA A 19 14.21 -6.09 -10.00
N GLY A 20 12.99 -6.18 -10.55
CA GLY A 20 12.71 -6.88 -11.79
C GLY A 20 13.34 -6.23 -13.02
N LYS A 21 14.20 -6.94 -13.76
CA LYS A 21 14.93 -6.45 -14.95
C LYS A 21 14.05 -5.68 -15.95
N HIS A 22 12.84 -6.17 -16.20
CA HIS A 22 11.89 -5.52 -17.12
C HIS A 22 11.27 -4.24 -16.54
N ALA A 23 10.93 -4.23 -15.24
CA ALA A 23 10.44 -3.05 -14.55
C ALA A 23 11.54 -1.99 -14.44
N VAL A 24 12.76 -2.38 -14.08
CA VAL A 24 13.94 -1.48 -14.05
C VAL A 24 14.21 -0.86 -15.42
N SER A 25 14.13 -1.63 -16.51
CA SER A 25 14.26 -1.07 -17.86
C SER A 25 13.18 -0.03 -18.17
N LEU A 26 11.96 -0.18 -17.64
CA LEU A 26 10.87 0.78 -17.82
C LEU A 26 11.07 2.03 -16.95
N PHE A 27 11.53 1.87 -15.71
CA PHE A 27 11.82 2.98 -14.80
C PHE A 27 12.93 3.90 -15.33
N ARG A 28 13.98 3.33 -15.94
CA ARG A 28 15.01 4.12 -16.64
C ARG A 28 14.46 4.93 -17.81
N GLU A 29 13.44 4.40 -18.49
CA GLU A 29 12.81 5.06 -19.62
C GLU A 29 11.75 6.09 -19.21
N ILE A 30 11.22 5.99 -17.99
CA ILE A 30 10.23 6.90 -17.42
C ILE A 30 10.55 7.14 -15.94
N PRO A 31 11.41 8.12 -15.63
CA PRO A 31 11.89 8.37 -14.28
C PRO A 31 10.79 8.75 -13.27
N ASP A 32 9.70 9.37 -13.72
CA ASP A 32 8.62 9.78 -12.82
C ASP A 32 7.89 8.59 -12.19
N ILE A 33 7.82 7.46 -12.90
CA ILE A 33 7.26 6.22 -12.34
C ILE A 33 8.14 5.68 -11.21
N GLN A 34 9.47 5.83 -11.32
CA GLN A 34 10.36 5.45 -10.23
C GLN A 34 10.03 6.24 -8.97
N LYS A 35 9.81 7.56 -9.10
CA LYS A 35 9.40 8.42 -7.96
C LYS A 35 8.07 7.96 -7.36
N ASP A 36 7.11 7.53 -8.18
CA ASP A 36 5.85 7.00 -7.68
C ASP A 36 6.03 5.72 -6.87
N PHE A 37 6.91 4.81 -7.30
CA PHE A 37 7.24 3.59 -6.54
C PHE A 37 8.02 3.89 -5.26
N ASP A 38 8.96 4.83 -5.30
CA ASP A 38 9.69 5.29 -4.11
C ASP A 38 8.72 5.90 -3.08
N TYR A 39 7.73 6.65 -3.55
CA TYR A 39 6.66 7.17 -2.70
C TYR A 39 5.81 6.04 -2.09
N LEU A 40 5.39 5.05 -2.88
CA LEU A 40 4.64 3.88 -2.36
C LEU A 40 5.45 3.15 -1.27
N MET A 41 6.76 2.96 -1.48
CA MET A 41 7.64 2.32 -0.51
C MET A 41 7.74 3.14 0.79
N LYS A 42 7.86 4.46 0.69
CA LYS A 42 7.87 5.35 1.86
C LYS A 42 6.57 5.23 2.66
N GLU A 43 5.42 5.29 1.99
CA GLU A 43 4.11 5.15 2.63
C GLU A 43 3.93 3.78 3.29
N LEU A 44 4.31 2.69 2.63
CA LEU A 44 4.27 1.34 3.20
C LEU A 44 5.12 1.21 4.47
N ASN A 45 6.28 1.85 4.53
CA ASN A 45 7.12 1.84 5.73
C ASN A 45 6.49 2.65 6.89
N MET A 46 5.77 3.73 6.59
CA MET A 46 4.98 4.46 7.60
C MET A 46 3.83 3.59 8.11
N ILE A 47 3.05 3.00 7.21
CA ILE A 47 1.94 2.08 7.53
C ILE A 47 2.46 0.91 8.37
N LYS A 48 3.63 0.34 8.04
CA LYS A 48 4.29 -0.71 8.84
C LYS A 48 4.55 -0.26 10.27
N SER A 49 5.14 0.93 10.46
CA SER A 49 5.39 1.48 11.80
C SER A 49 4.10 1.64 12.60
N MET A 50 3.02 2.07 11.96
CA MET A 50 1.71 2.23 12.59
C MET A 50 1.05 0.89 12.91
N ALA A 51 1.12 -0.06 11.98
CA ALA A 51 0.66 -1.44 12.15
C ALA A 51 1.38 -2.14 13.34
N GLN A 52 2.67 -1.83 13.53
CA GLN A 52 3.45 -2.31 14.68
C GLN A 52 3.04 -1.63 15.99
N ALA A 53 2.63 -0.37 15.94
CA ALA A 53 2.12 0.34 17.12
C ALA A 53 0.76 -0.22 17.55
N VAL A 54 -0.21 -0.36 16.62
CA VAL A 54 -1.53 -0.93 16.95
C VAL A 54 -1.44 -2.37 17.42
N SER A 55 -0.48 -3.17 16.95
CA SER A 55 -0.32 -4.56 17.40
C SER A 55 0.15 -4.70 18.85
N ARG A 56 0.62 -3.61 19.46
CA ARG A 56 1.06 -3.57 20.86
C ARG A 56 -0.03 -3.03 21.80
N MET A 57 -1.14 -2.54 21.25
CA MET A 57 -2.27 -2.03 22.00
C MET A 57 -3.28 -3.14 22.27
N ALA A 58 -4.09 -2.98 23.32
CA ALA A 58 -5.33 -3.72 23.50
C ALA A 58 -6.47 -2.89 22.91
N PRO A 59 -6.90 -3.15 21.65
CA PRO A 59 -7.85 -2.28 20.97
C PRO A 59 -9.27 -2.43 21.54
N THR A 60 -9.99 -1.31 21.60
CA THR A 60 -11.44 -1.31 21.74
C THR A 60 -12.12 -1.94 20.51
N ALA A 61 -13.43 -2.22 20.60
CA ALA A 61 -14.18 -2.78 19.45
C ALA A 61 -14.13 -1.87 18.21
N LEU A 62 -14.21 -0.54 18.40
CA LEU A 62 -14.08 0.44 17.32
C LEU A 62 -12.68 0.42 16.70
N GLU A 63 -11.63 0.44 17.53
CA GLU A 63 -10.24 0.39 17.07
C GLU A 63 -9.96 -0.90 16.31
N GLN A 64 -10.51 -2.02 16.77
CA GLN A 64 -10.36 -3.31 16.09
C GLN A 64 -11.05 -3.31 14.71
N ASP A 65 -12.23 -2.69 14.57
CA ASP A 65 -12.91 -2.58 13.27
C ASP A 65 -12.11 -1.72 12.28
N LEU A 66 -11.54 -0.61 12.76
CA LEU A 66 -10.65 0.25 11.96
C LEU A 66 -9.38 -0.50 11.53
N ILE A 67 -8.76 -1.27 12.43
CA ILE A 67 -7.60 -2.11 12.12
C ILE A 67 -7.96 -3.15 11.05
N ASN A 68 -9.13 -3.79 11.16
CA ASN A 68 -9.60 -4.78 10.18
C ASN A 68 -9.89 -4.12 8.82
N THR A 69 -10.44 -2.92 8.81
CA THR A 69 -10.66 -2.14 7.59
C THR A 69 -9.34 -1.77 6.92
N ALA A 70 -8.34 -1.32 7.68
CA ALA A 70 -7.01 -1.08 7.14
C ALA A 70 -6.37 -2.37 6.59
N ALA A 71 -6.52 -3.51 7.27
CA ALA A 71 -6.01 -4.80 6.80
C ALA A 71 -6.64 -5.21 5.45
N ARG A 72 -7.96 -5.06 5.29
CA ARG A 72 -8.66 -5.32 4.02
C ARG A 72 -8.14 -4.44 2.89
N ASN A 73 -8.03 -3.13 3.13
CA ASN A 73 -7.49 -2.20 2.13
C ASN A 73 -6.06 -2.58 1.73
N MET A 74 -5.21 -2.98 2.69
CA MET A 74 -3.84 -3.43 2.41
C MET A 74 -3.79 -4.75 1.60
N ASN A 75 -4.73 -5.66 1.80
CA ASN A 75 -4.82 -6.89 1.01
C ASN A 75 -5.25 -6.61 -0.44
N GLU A 76 -6.18 -5.68 -0.66
CA GLU A 76 -6.56 -5.23 -2.01
C GLU A 76 -5.38 -4.55 -2.71
N ILE A 77 -4.68 -3.66 -2.02
CA ILE A 77 -3.45 -3.02 -2.52
C ILE A 77 -2.39 -4.07 -2.89
N THR A 78 -2.19 -5.09 -2.04
CA THR A 78 -1.26 -6.20 -2.31
C THR A 78 -1.65 -6.93 -3.59
N THR A 79 -2.93 -7.29 -3.74
CA THR A 79 -3.45 -8.01 -4.91
C THR A 79 -3.23 -7.24 -6.21
N GLU A 80 -3.44 -5.92 -6.18
CA GLU A 80 -3.20 -5.08 -7.34
C GLU A 80 -1.72 -4.93 -7.65
N LEU A 81 -0.87 -4.70 -6.65
CA LEU A 81 0.59 -4.69 -6.81
C LEU A 81 1.09 -6.01 -7.40
N GLU A 82 0.55 -7.15 -6.99
CA GLU A 82 0.89 -8.46 -7.55
C GLU A 82 0.47 -8.58 -9.02
N ALA A 83 -0.71 -8.06 -9.37
CA ALA A 83 -1.14 -8.00 -10.76
C ALA A 83 -0.15 -7.17 -11.59
N LEU A 84 0.39 -6.08 -11.05
CA LEU A 84 1.42 -5.28 -11.70
C LEU A 84 2.71 -6.06 -11.88
N LEU A 85 3.16 -6.73 -10.83
CA LEU A 85 4.35 -7.57 -10.87
C LEU A 85 4.22 -8.65 -11.95
N ARG A 86 3.07 -9.32 -12.05
CA ARG A 86 2.80 -10.32 -13.11
C ARG A 86 2.87 -9.69 -14.51
N ILE A 87 2.36 -8.47 -14.71
CA ILE A 87 2.44 -7.76 -15.99
C ILE A 87 3.88 -7.39 -16.34
N CYS A 88 4.64 -6.86 -15.38
CA CYS A 88 6.03 -6.45 -15.56
C CYS A 88 6.94 -7.66 -15.85
N SER A 89 6.73 -8.77 -15.13
CA SER A 89 7.54 -9.99 -15.21
C SER A 89 7.23 -10.88 -16.41
N ARG A 90 6.04 -10.79 -17.03
CA ARG A 90 5.73 -11.60 -18.23
C ARG A 90 6.55 -11.15 -19.45
N GLU A 91 7.32 -12.08 -20.00
CA GLU A 91 8.05 -11.92 -21.28
C GLU A 91 7.10 -11.96 -22.50
N SER A 92 5.98 -12.66 -22.39
CA SER A 92 4.94 -12.83 -23.44
C SER A 92 3.57 -13.09 -22.80
N GLY A 93 2.49 -12.67 -23.47
CA GLY A 93 1.11 -13.01 -23.04
C GLY A 93 0.79 -14.50 -23.27
N PRO A 94 -0.33 -15.01 -22.72
CA PRO A 94 -0.76 -16.39 -22.94
C PRO A 94 -0.91 -16.77 -24.43
N GLU A 95 -1.13 -15.77 -25.28
CA GLU A 95 -1.32 -15.89 -26.74
C GLU A 95 -0.01 -15.83 -27.56
N GLY A 96 1.18 -15.91 -26.96
CA GLY A 96 2.45 -15.75 -27.69
C GLY A 96 2.70 -14.34 -28.26
N ASN A 97 1.71 -13.46 -28.19
CA ASN A 97 1.85 -12.05 -28.51
C ASN A 97 2.66 -11.37 -27.39
N LYS A 98 3.88 -10.96 -27.70
CA LYS A 98 4.69 -10.11 -26.82
C LYS A 98 3.84 -8.91 -26.41
N MET A 99 3.52 -8.78 -25.13
CA MET A 99 3.03 -7.51 -24.59
C MET A 99 4.13 -6.48 -24.85
N ASN A 100 4.01 -5.72 -25.93
CA ASN A 100 5.11 -4.89 -26.40
C ASN A 100 5.45 -3.82 -25.34
N LYS A 101 6.69 -3.36 -25.36
CA LYS A 101 7.22 -2.35 -24.42
C LYS A 101 6.30 -1.11 -24.35
N ALA A 102 5.67 -0.74 -25.47
CA ALA A 102 4.72 0.37 -25.56
C ALA A 102 3.41 0.12 -24.80
N ARG A 103 2.88 -1.10 -24.73
CA ARG A 103 1.66 -1.43 -23.96
C ARG A 103 1.92 -1.48 -22.45
N LYS A 104 3.10 -1.96 -22.04
CA LYS A 104 3.57 -1.86 -20.63
C LYS A 104 3.77 -0.40 -20.22
N ARG A 105 4.37 0.39 -21.11
CA ARG A 105 4.57 1.83 -20.95
C ARG A 105 3.24 2.59 -20.87
N LYS A 106 2.34 2.37 -21.82
CA LYS A 106 1.00 2.95 -21.87
C LYS A 106 0.22 2.63 -20.61
N TRP A 107 0.30 1.40 -20.11
CA TRP A 107 -0.31 1.03 -18.84
C TRP A 107 0.27 1.87 -17.68
N LEU A 108 1.59 1.93 -17.52
CA LEU A 108 2.19 2.70 -16.41
C LEU A 108 1.92 4.22 -16.50
N VAL A 109 1.86 4.78 -17.71
CA VAL A 109 1.71 6.22 -17.95
C VAL A 109 0.25 6.66 -17.94
N GLU A 110 -0.66 5.87 -18.53
CA GLU A 110 -2.07 6.24 -18.65
C GLU A 110 -2.92 5.77 -17.46
N LYS A 111 -2.47 4.79 -16.67
CA LYS A 111 -3.35 4.24 -15.65
C LYS A 111 -3.30 5.03 -14.35
N SER A 112 -4.50 5.49 -14.03
CA SER A 112 -5.03 5.76 -12.70
C SER A 112 -4.59 4.81 -11.57
N ASP A 113 -4.03 3.63 -11.85
CA ASP A 113 -3.85 2.56 -10.87
C ASP A 113 -2.76 2.90 -9.84
N ILE A 114 -1.61 3.47 -10.24
CA ILE A 114 -0.57 3.88 -9.27
C ILE A 114 -1.07 5.03 -8.38
N LYS A 115 -1.68 6.08 -8.95
CA LYS A 115 -2.25 7.17 -8.14
C LYS A 115 -3.42 6.70 -7.27
N LYS A 116 -4.24 5.76 -7.73
CA LYS A 116 -5.30 5.11 -6.93
C LYS A 116 -4.72 4.23 -5.82
N LEU A 117 -3.59 3.57 -6.06
CA LEU A 117 -2.86 2.81 -5.04
C LEU A 117 -2.29 3.77 -3.99
N GLN A 118 -1.69 4.89 -4.40
CA GLN A 118 -1.22 5.94 -3.50
C GLN A 118 -2.37 6.50 -2.65
N GLN A 119 -3.51 6.82 -3.27
CA GLN A 119 -4.69 7.32 -2.56
C GLN A 119 -5.21 6.30 -1.53
N ARG A 120 -5.32 5.02 -1.90
CA ARG A 120 -5.78 3.97 -0.97
C ARG A 120 -4.78 3.64 0.12
N MET A 121 -3.47 3.72 -0.15
CA MET A 121 -2.44 3.65 0.89
C MET A 121 -2.59 4.79 1.89
N SER A 122 -2.82 6.03 1.42
CA SER A 122 -3.12 7.16 2.29
C SER A 122 -4.37 6.92 3.14
N GLN A 123 -5.44 6.35 2.57
CA GLN A 123 -6.64 6.00 3.35
C GLN A 123 -6.36 4.92 4.41
N ALA A 124 -5.59 3.87 4.08
CA ALA A 124 -5.20 2.84 5.04
C ALA A 124 -4.35 3.43 6.17
N LYS A 125 -3.43 4.35 5.83
CA LYS A 125 -2.64 5.12 6.79
C LYS A 125 -3.52 5.98 7.69
N GLU A 126 -4.43 6.77 7.14
CA GLU A 126 -5.37 7.61 7.91
C GLU A 126 -6.25 6.77 8.84
N THR A 127 -6.72 5.62 8.36
CA THR A 127 -7.53 4.67 9.16
C THR A 127 -6.73 4.13 10.35
N LEU A 128 -5.47 3.71 10.14
CA LEU A 128 -4.59 3.29 11.22
C LEU A 128 -4.24 4.44 12.17
N HIS A 129 -4.06 5.65 11.64
CA HIS A 129 -3.82 6.83 12.45
C HIS A 129 -5.00 7.10 13.37
N PHE A 130 -6.22 7.00 12.85
CA PHE A 130 -7.43 7.17 13.61
C PHE A 130 -7.57 6.09 14.69
N ALA A 131 -7.32 4.82 14.36
CA ALA A 131 -7.31 3.73 15.34
C ALA A 131 -6.28 3.92 16.47
N LEU A 132 -5.12 4.51 16.17
CA LEU A 132 -4.10 4.81 17.19
C LEU A 132 -4.50 5.93 18.14
N ASN A 133 -5.37 6.85 17.69
CA ASN A 133 -5.67 8.09 18.42
C ASN A 133 -7.11 8.18 18.93
N SER A 134 -8.00 7.25 18.58
CA SER A 134 -9.41 7.27 19.00
C SER A 134 -9.61 7.23 20.52
N SER A 135 -8.75 6.51 21.24
CA SER A 135 -8.74 6.47 22.72
C SER A 135 -8.09 7.70 23.38
N ARG A 136 -7.30 8.48 22.63
CA ARG A 136 -6.69 9.74 23.12
C ARG A 136 -7.67 10.91 23.07
N VAL A 137 -8.59 10.92 22.11
CA VAL A 137 -9.66 11.93 22.02
C VAL A 137 -10.70 11.76 23.14
N SER A 138 -10.91 10.55 23.65
CA SER A 138 -11.91 10.29 24.71
C SER A 138 -11.42 10.72 26.11
N ASN A 139 -10.12 10.68 26.37
CA ASN A 139 -9.56 11.10 27.67
C ASN A 139 -9.55 12.63 27.88
N ASP A 140 -9.53 13.42 26.81
CA ASP A 140 -9.56 14.89 26.92
C ASP A 140 -10.96 15.42 27.30
N ILE A 141 -12.03 14.65 27.04
CA ILE A 141 -13.40 15.05 27.38
C ILE A 141 -13.72 14.72 28.86
N GLN A 142 -13.06 13.73 29.44
CA GLN A 142 -13.38 13.26 30.80
C GLN A 142 -12.86 14.19 31.91
N TRP A 143 -11.85 15.02 31.63
CA TRP A 143 -11.32 16.02 32.57
C TRP A 143 -12.14 17.32 32.65
N VAL A 144 -13.02 17.59 31.68
CA VAL A 144 -13.78 18.85 31.63
C VAL A 144 -15.09 18.79 32.44
N TYR A 145 -15.52 17.60 32.88
CA TYR A 145 -16.79 17.42 33.61
C TYR A 145 -16.63 17.16 35.13
N HIS A 146 -15.44 17.35 35.70
CA HIS A 146 -15.18 17.17 37.13
C HIS A 146 -14.58 18.42 37.80
N THR A 147 -15.23 19.58 37.64
CA THR A 147 -14.99 20.77 38.48
C THR A 147 -16.30 21.37 38.95
#